data_AF-A0A9C9SBK5-F1
#
_entry.id   AF-A0A9C9SBK5-F1
#
_cell.length_a   1.000
_cell.length_b   1.000
_cell.length_c   1.000
_cell.angle_alpha   90.00
_cell.angle_beta   90.00
_cell.angle_gamma   90.00
#
_symmetry.space_group_name_H-M   'P 1'
#
loop_
_entity.id
_entity.type
_entity.pdbx_description
1 polymer ?
#
loop_
_entity_poly.entity_id
_entity_poly.type
_entity_poly.pdbx_seq_one_letter_code
_entity_poly.pdbx_strand_id
1 'polypeptide(L)'
;MLAAKDCGVTDFPRRVTVSDGGVRYKATDSIPPILRLALFMQQKGIRGGYRLEEMARARGWLNYLVRFRLPNGVRIDIPADSESYRLGNILTYESSLFRLLAPRIMESDRPVLLLDCGADIGLFSAHMVSACARIKRLIAFEPNSRSFPLLQSNLKLLPVYSEARNMAVADFNGMGELRYPPHDSDDHAAFIVPSDEGGIQVVRIDDLDLPQGYRILMKIDVEGGELAVVNGARDVLSSCDRFVVVFEAHREQVRRTGIDPLKVVSFLETIRPCSRFVAEDPDREIDPERPFFEQFPGRVYNICVFSE
;
A
#
# COMPACT_ATOMS: atom_id res chain seq x y z
N MET A 1 17.71 17.22 -13.09
CA MET A 1 18.93 17.19 -12.27
C MET A 1 18.68 18.10 -11.06
N LEU A 2 18.02 17.57 -10.04
CA LEU A 2 17.76 18.29 -8.78
C LEU A 2 18.65 17.64 -7.72
N ALA A 3 19.66 18.40 -7.31
CA ALA A 3 20.61 18.01 -6.28
C ALA A 3 19.88 17.95 -4.93
N ALA A 4 19.98 16.80 -4.27
CA ALA A 4 19.74 16.69 -2.84
C ALA A 4 20.75 17.60 -2.12
N LYS A 5 20.28 18.71 -1.57
CA LYS A 5 21.06 19.56 -0.67
C LYS A 5 20.66 19.26 0.76
N ASP A 6 21.69 19.17 1.58
CA ASP A 6 21.74 18.86 3.00
C ASP A 6 20.65 19.53 3.84
N CYS A 7 20.01 18.75 4.70
CA CYS A 7 19.15 19.25 5.78
C CYS A 7 19.31 18.39 7.05
N GLY A 8 20.18 18.84 7.94
CA GLY A 8 20.09 18.68 9.41
C GLY A 8 19.90 17.27 9.94
N VAL A 9 21.02 16.60 10.23
CA VAL A 9 21.08 15.33 10.96
C VAL A 9 20.52 15.55 12.36
N THR A 10 19.33 15.02 12.63
CA THR A 10 18.88 14.71 14.00
C THR A 10 19.02 13.21 14.20
N ASP A 11 19.65 12.84 15.30
CA ASP A 11 20.29 11.56 15.61
C ASP A 11 19.54 10.33 15.06
N PHE A 12 20.06 9.78 13.96
CA PHE A 12 19.61 8.50 13.43
C PHE A 12 20.44 7.42 14.10
N PRO A 13 19.84 6.47 14.85
CA PRO A 13 20.62 5.38 15.41
C PRO A 13 21.31 4.64 14.27
N ARG A 14 22.66 4.61 14.29
CA ARG A 14 23.51 4.05 13.23
C ARG A 14 23.24 2.57 12.90
N ARG A 15 22.40 1.89 13.69
CA ARG A 15 21.89 0.54 13.48
C ARG A 15 20.41 0.51 13.87
N VAL A 16 19.51 0.53 12.89
CA VAL A 16 18.12 0.13 13.14
C VAL A 16 18.07 -1.38 12.90
N THR A 17 17.79 -2.14 13.96
CA THR A 17 17.55 -3.58 13.81
C THR A 17 16.07 -3.74 13.47
N VAL A 18 15.72 -3.62 12.20
CA VAL A 18 14.42 -4.11 11.71
C VAL A 18 14.65 -5.55 11.28
N SER A 19 14.01 -6.50 11.96
CA SER A 19 14.14 -7.93 11.65
C SER A 19 13.21 -8.30 10.51
N ASP A 20 13.68 -8.14 9.29
CA ASP A 20 13.14 -8.84 8.13
C ASP A 20 13.84 -10.20 8.04
N GLY A 21 13.19 -11.30 8.42
CA GLY A 21 13.75 -12.66 8.25
C GLY A 21 15.14 -12.91 8.88
N GLY A 22 15.61 -12.08 9.82
CA GLY A 22 16.95 -12.14 10.42
C GLY A 22 18.02 -11.24 9.75
N VAL A 23 17.66 -10.52 8.68
CA VAL A 23 18.53 -9.55 8.01
C VAL A 23 18.70 -8.29 8.87
N ARG A 24 19.93 -7.82 9.02
CA ARG A 24 20.23 -6.56 9.73
C ARG A 24 20.46 -5.44 8.73
N TYR A 25 19.58 -4.45 8.74
CA TYR A 25 19.75 -3.25 7.94
C TYR A 25 20.61 -2.19 8.63
N LYS A 26 21.40 -1.47 7.85
CA LYS A 26 22.07 -0.23 8.26
C LYS A 26 21.25 0.97 7.80
N ALA A 27 21.25 2.00 8.60
CA ALA A 27 20.44 3.18 8.37
C ALA A 27 21.26 4.20 7.54
N THR A 28 20.72 4.76 6.45
CA THR A 28 21.39 5.77 5.60
C THR A 28 20.40 6.78 5.00
N ASP A 29 20.85 8.00 4.71
CA ASP A 29 20.06 9.01 3.98
C ASP A 29 20.34 9.00 2.46
N SER A 30 21.15 8.06 1.99
CA SER A 30 21.58 8.02 0.58
C SER A 30 21.55 6.60 0.02
N ILE A 31 21.14 6.51 -1.24
CA ILE A 31 21.11 5.26 -2.01
C ILE A 31 22.56 4.72 -2.08
N PRO A 32 22.80 3.44 -1.70
CA PRO A 32 24.12 2.82 -1.80
C PRO A 32 24.72 2.99 -3.20
N PRO A 33 26.02 3.36 -3.34
CA PRO A 33 26.64 3.61 -4.64
C PRO A 33 26.51 2.44 -5.63
N ILE A 34 26.58 1.20 -5.12
CA ILE A 34 26.45 -0.01 -5.93
C ILE A 34 25.04 -0.15 -6.53
N LEU A 35 24.01 0.18 -5.76
CA LEU A 35 22.63 0.20 -6.23
C LEU A 35 22.41 1.32 -7.24
N ARG A 36 22.95 2.51 -6.94
CA ARG A 36 22.89 3.65 -7.87
C ARG A 36 23.51 3.32 -9.23
N LEU A 37 24.63 2.61 -9.25
CA LEU A 37 25.27 2.12 -10.47
C LEU A 37 24.40 1.09 -11.19
N ALA A 38 23.85 0.11 -10.46
CA ALA A 38 22.97 -0.90 -11.03
C ALA A 38 21.72 -0.28 -11.68
N LEU A 39 21.03 0.61 -10.97
CA LEU A 39 19.85 1.34 -11.49
C LEU A 39 20.20 2.21 -12.71
N PHE A 40 21.35 2.90 -12.68
CA PHE A 40 21.83 3.65 -13.85
C PHE A 40 22.05 2.74 -15.07
N MET A 41 22.69 1.59 -14.86
CA MET A 41 22.91 0.61 -15.93
C MET A 41 21.59 0.10 -16.51
N GLN A 42 20.64 -0.27 -15.64
CA GLN A 42 19.30 -0.71 -16.05
C GLN A 42 18.58 0.38 -16.86
N GLN A 43 18.54 1.62 -16.36
CA GLN A 43 17.89 2.75 -17.03
C GLN A 43 18.52 3.08 -18.39
N LYS A 44 19.83 2.85 -18.55
CA LYS A 44 20.56 3.09 -19.80
C LYS A 44 20.61 1.88 -20.72
N GLY A 45 19.95 0.77 -20.37
CA GLY A 45 20.01 -0.46 -21.16
C GLY A 45 21.42 -1.09 -21.21
N ILE A 46 22.28 -0.74 -20.26
CA ILE A 46 23.63 -1.31 -20.14
C ILE A 46 23.50 -2.73 -19.60
N ARG A 47 24.04 -3.70 -20.33
CA ARG A 47 24.02 -5.12 -19.94
C ARG A 47 24.66 -5.33 -18.57
N GLY A 48 24.04 -6.17 -17.76
CA GLY A 48 24.54 -6.56 -16.45
C GLY A 48 24.02 -5.75 -15.26
N GLY A 49 23.24 -4.68 -15.47
CA GLY A 49 22.66 -3.89 -14.36
C GLY A 49 21.82 -4.72 -13.39
N TYR A 50 20.94 -5.59 -13.90
CA TYR A 50 20.14 -6.51 -13.07
C TYR A 50 21.00 -7.52 -12.31
N ARG A 51 22.01 -8.13 -12.98
CA ARG A 51 22.94 -9.07 -12.33
C ARG A 51 23.78 -8.41 -11.25
N LEU A 52 24.16 -7.14 -11.45
CA LEU A 52 24.91 -6.35 -10.47
C LEU A 52 24.08 -6.13 -9.20
N GLU A 53 22.81 -5.75 -9.36
CA GLU A 53 21.88 -5.60 -8.25
C GLU A 53 21.68 -6.93 -7.50
N GLU A 54 21.39 -8.01 -8.23
CA GLU A 54 21.18 -9.35 -7.68
C GLU A 54 22.41 -9.83 -6.89
N MET A 55 23.61 -9.64 -7.45
CA MET A 55 24.86 -9.95 -6.76
C MET A 55 25.06 -9.11 -5.50
N ALA A 56 24.78 -7.80 -5.57
CA ALA A 56 24.92 -6.89 -4.43
C ALA A 56 23.95 -7.28 -3.30
N ARG A 57 22.71 -7.65 -3.65
CA ARG A 57 21.69 -8.17 -2.74
C ARG A 57 22.13 -9.48 -2.09
N ALA A 58 22.55 -10.47 -2.88
CA ALA A 58 23.00 -11.77 -2.39
C ALA A 58 24.21 -11.67 -1.44
N ARG A 59 25.03 -10.62 -1.59
CA ARG A 59 26.16 -10.32 -0.70
C ARG A 59 25.80 -9.45 0.52
N GLY A 60 24.54 -9.07 0.67
CA GLY A 60 24.06 -8.17 1.73
C GLY A 60 24.58 -6.73 1.61
N TRP A 61 25.11 -6.34 0.44
CA TRP A 61 25.60 -4.98 0.20
C TRP A 61 24.47 -3.96 0.09
N LEU A 62 23.24 -4.44 -0.10
CA LEU A 62 22.03 -3.64 -0.14
C LEU A 62 21.24 -3.66 1.18
N ASN A 63 21.80 -4.22 2.27
CA ASN A 63 21.15 -4.26 3.58
C ASN A 63 21.18 -2.88 4.25
N TYR A 64 20.54 -1.91 3.60
CA TYR A 64 20.38 -0.54 4.04
C TYR A 64 18.90 -0.17 4.05
N LEU A 65 18.45 0.49 5.11
CA LEU A 65 17.24 1.30 5.08
C LEU A 65 17.63 2.70 4.65
N VAL A 66 17.11 3.12 3.51
CA VAL A 66 17.31 4.45 2.96
C VAL A 66 16.13 5.32 3.37
N ARG A 67 16.43 6.41 4.07
CA ARG A 67 15.44 7.38 4.53
C ARG A 67 15.08 8.35 3.41
N PHE A 68 13.80 8.37 3.05
CA PHE A 68 13.22 9.34 2.13
C PHE A 68 12.47 10.42 2.90
N ARG A 69 12.56 11.64 2.36
CA ARG A 69 11.74 12.76 2.81
C ARG A 69 10.72 13.06 1.71
N LEU A 70 9.47 12.79 2.02
CA LEU A 70 8.32 13.15 1.20
C LEU A 70 8.01 14.65 1.38
N PRO A 71 7.13 15.24 0.55
CA PRO A 71 6.60 16.59 0.79
C PRO A 71 6.09 16.79 2.22
N ASN A 72 6.09 18.03 2.69
CA ASN A 72 5.66 18.41 4.04
C ASN A 72 6.47 17.77 5.20
N GLY A 73 7.65 17.20 4.91
CA GLY A 73 8.58 16.70 5.92
C GLY A 73 8.27 15.30 6.46
N VAL A 74 7.26 14.62 5.90
CA VAL A 74 7.01 13.21 6.20
C VAL A 74 8.21 12.37 5.78
N ARG A 75 8.57 11.38 6.61
CA ARG A 75 9.72 10.50 6.38
C ARG A 75 9.26 9.06 6.30
N ILE A 76 9.94 8.29 5.45
CA ILE A 76 9.76 6.86 5.32
C ILE A 76 11.12 6.20 5.07
N ASP A 77 11.37 5.07 5.71
CA ASP A 77 12.58 4.27 5.53
C ASP A 77 12.24 3.09 4.61
N ILE A 78 13.00 2.94 3.52
CA ILE A 78 12.75 1.92 2.49
C ILE A 78 14.00 1.05 2.34
N PRO A 79 13.89 -0.29 2.33
CA PRO A 79 15.00 -1.19 2.04
C PRO A 79 15.59 -0.86 0.68
N ALA A 80 16.91 -0.69 0.61
CA ALA A 80 17.58 -0.36 -0.65
C ALA A 80 17.32 -1.42 -1.74
N ASP A 81 16.97 -2.63 -1.33
CA ASP A 81 16.69 -3.74 -2.21
C ASP A 81 15.17 -3.93 -2.46
N SER A 82 14.31 -3.05 -1.97
CA SER A 82 12.87 -3.07 -2.25
C SER A 82 12.53 -2.93 -3.74
N GLU A 83 11.43 -3.56 -4.17
CA GLU A 83 10.82 -3.41 -5.51
C GLU A 83 10.53 -1.95 -5.86
N SER A 84 10.26 -1.09 -4.87
CA SER A 84 10.03 0.34 -5.09
C SER A 84 11.20 1.03 -5.80
N TYR A 85 12.42 0.52 -5.69
CA TYR A 85 13.57 1.01 -6.44
C TYR A 85 13.58 0.56 -7.90
N ARG A 86 13.06 -0.63 -8.20
CA ARG A 86 12.98 -1.21 -9.55
C ARG A 86 11.92 -0.52 -10.40
N LEU A 87 10.79 -0.18 -9.78
CA LEU A 87 9.69 0.56 -10.43
C LEU A 87 10.01 2.05 -10.66
N GLY A 88 11.16 2.53 -10.21
CA GLY A 88 11.80 3.69 -10.81
C GLY A 88 11.20 5.06 -10.48
N ASN A 89 10.59 5.25 -9.30
CA ASN A 89 10.69 6.47 -8.47
C ASN A 89 9.70 6.45 -7.28
N ILE A 90 10.23 6.23 -6.08
CA ILE A 90 9.51 6.33 -4.79
C ILE A 90 8.72 7.64 -4.66
N LEU A 91 9.26 8.77 -5.14
CA LEU A 91 8.59 10.06 -5.03
C LEU A 91 7.37 10.20 -5.94
N THR A 92 7.24 9.37 -6.97
CA THR A 92 6.10 9.36 -7.90
C THR A 92 5.28 8.08 -7.82
N TYR A 93 5.52 7.24 -6.81
CA TYR A 93 4.67 6.11 -6.47
C TYR A 93 3.21 6.56 -6.48
N GLU A 94 2.35 5.81 -7.18
CA GLU A 94 0.90 6.05 -7.30
C GLU A 94 0.50 7.53 -7.48
N SER A 95 1.30 8.32 -8.20
CA SER A 95 1.09 9.77 -8.26
C SER A 95 -0.27 10.17 -8.86
N SER A 96 -0.80 9.38 -9.80
CA SER A 96 -2.14 9.57 -10.36
C SER A 96 -3.22 9.41 -9.28
N LEU A 97 -3.08 8.39 -8.42
CA LEU A 97 -3.99 8.15 -7.32
C LEU A 97 -3.98 9.29 -6.31
N PHE A 98 -2.79 9.71 -5.86
CA PHE A 98 -2.69 10.82 -4.91
C PHE A 98 -3.23 12.14 -5.47
N ARG A 99 -3.06 12.39 -6.78
CA ARG A 99 -3.64 13.56 -7.47
C ARG A 99 -5.16 13.52 -7.51
N LEU A 100 -5.76 12.32 -7.58
CA LEU A 100 -7.21 12.16 -7.55
C LEU A 100 -7.77 12.26 -6.12
N LEU A 101 -7.15 11.57 -5.16
CA LEU A 101 -7.65 11.47 -3.79
C LEU A 101 -7.48 12.75 -2.98
N ALA A 102 -6.25 13.28 -2.92
CA ALA A 102 -5.91 14.30 -1.95
C ALA A 102 -6.75 15.58 -2.11
N PRO A 103 -6.94 16.16 -3.31
CA PRO A 103 -7.77 17.35 -3.48
C PRO A 103 -9.22 17.13 -3.02
N ARG A 104 -9.85 16.02 -3.43
CA ARG A 104 -11.25 15.70 -3.10
C ARG A 104 -11.47 15.47 -1.62
N ILE A 105 -10.54 14.79 -0.95
CA ILE A 105 -10.61 14.60 0.50
C ILE A 105 -10.44 15.95 1.23
N MET A 106 -9.58 16.82 0.71
CA MET A 106 -9.31 18.14 1.28
C MET A 106 -10.45 19.17 1.08
N GLU A 107 -11.45 18.89 0.23
CA GLU A 107 -12.65 19.74 0.04
C GLU A 107 -13.50 19.88 1.31
N SER A 108 -13.30 19.00 2.29
CA SER A 108 -13.97 19.06 3.58
C SER A 108 -13.00 19.32 4.72
N ASP A 109 -13.49 20.00 5.76
CA ASP A 109 -12.75 20.18 7.00
C ASP A 109 -12.78 18.98 7.94
N ARG A 110 -13.59 17.97 7.64
CA ARG A 110 -13.80 16.79 8.49
C ARG A 110 -12.52 15.95 8.61
N PRO A 111 -12.21 15.41 9.81
CA PRO A 111 -11.05 14.55 9.98
C PRO A 111 -11.25 13.19 9.32
N VAL A 112 -10.16 12.60 8.84
CA VAL A 112 -10.14 11.31 8.14
C VAL A 112 -9.38 10.27 8.96
N LEU A 113 -9.98 9.09 9.04
CA LEU A 113 -9.35 7.83 9.44
C LEU A 113 -8.93 7.10 8.17
N LEU A 114 -7.62 6.86 8.02
CA LEU A 114 -7.10 5.99 6.97
C LEU A 114 -7.05 4.54 7.50
N LEU A 115 -7.68 3.62 6.78
CA LEU A 115 -7.55 2.18 6.92
C LEU A 115 -6.73 1.67 5.73
N ASP A 116 -5.53 1.15 5.99
CA ASP A 116 -4.62 0.65 4.95
C ASP A 116 -4.55 -0.89 5.04
N CYS A 117 -5.31 -1.58 4.19
CA CYS A 117 -5.45 -3.04 4.21
C CYS A 117 -4.48 -3.67 3.21
N GLY A 118 -3.43 -4.35 3.69
CA GLY A 118 -2.30 -4.79 2.87
C GLY A 118 -1.25 -3.69 2.72
N ALA A 119 -0.81 -3.14 3.85
CA ALA A 119 -0.02 -1.91 3.87
C ALA A 119 1.47 -2.10 3.48
N ASP A 120 1.95 -3.35 3.39
CA ASP A 120 3.35 -3.71 3.19
C ASP A 120 4.28 -2.92 4.14
N ILE A 121 5.15 -2.04 3.62
CA ILE A 121 6.06 -1.22 4.44
C ILE A 121 5.47 0.16 4.81
N GLY A 122 4.22 0.44 4.43
CA GLY A 122 3.50 1.68 4.71
C GLY A 122 3.77 2.81 3.70
N LEU A 123 4.16 2.47 2.46
CA LEU A 123 4.48 3.46 1.43
C LEU A 123 3.25 4.31 1.07
N PHE A 124 2.10 3.67 0.78
CA PHE A 124 0.83 4.36 0.54
C PHE A 124 0.46 5.27 1.72
N SER A 125 0.45 4.72 2.93
CA SER A 125 0.20 5.46 4.18
C SER A 125 1.04 6.73 4.31
N ALA A 126 2.37 6.64 4.11
CA ALA A 126 3.26 7.79 4.22
C ALA A 126 2.97 8.85 3.15
N HIS A 127 2.72 8.43 1.90
CA HIS A 127 2.38 9.35 0.82
C HIS A 127 1.02 10.03 1.04
N MET A 128 0.01 9.31 1.49
CA MET A 128 -1.30 9.90 1.78
C MET A 128 -1.24 10.87 2.95
N VAL A 129 -0.52 10.57 4.02
CA VAL A 129 -0.33 11.51 5.14
C VAL A 129 0.46 12.75 4.69
N SER A 130 1.43 12.58 3.80
CA SER A 130 2.18 13.69 3.19
C SER A 130 1.29 14.59 2.32
N ALA A 131 0.39 13.99 1.53
CA ALA A 131 -0.46 14.69 0.57
C ALA A 131 -1.75 15.27 1.19
N CYS A 132 -2.26 14.69 2.27
CA CYS A 132 -3.58 15.02 2.83
C CYS A 132 -3.52 15.31 4.34
N ALA A 133 -3.60 16.59 4.69
CA ALA A 133 -3.58 17.04 6.08
C ALA A 133 -4.86 16.69 6.88
N ARG A 134 -5.92 16.18 6.22
CA ARG A 134 -7.14 15.70 6.90
C ARG A 134 -6.98 14.33 7.54
N ILE A 135 -5.97 13.56 7.14
CA ILE A 135 -5.67 12.28 7.80
C ILE A 135 -5.15 12.61 9.19
N LYS A 136 -5.93 12.25 10.21
CA LYS A 136 -5.58 12.49 11.62
C LYS A 136 -5.29 11.19 12.36
N ARG A 137 -5.81 10.08 11.85
CA ARG A 137 -5.57 8.74 12.37
C ARG A 137 -5.39 7.74 11.23
N LEU A 138 -4.53 6.76 11.46
CA LEU A 138 -4.19 5.69 10.53
C LEU A 138 -4.18 4.36 11.27
N ILE A 139 -4.81 3.34 10.70
CA ILE A 139 -4.66 1.95 11.10
C ILE A 139 -4.25 1.15 9.85
N ALA A 140 -3.09 0.53 9.90
CA ALA A 140 -2.53 -0.24 8.80
C ALA A 140 -2.45 -1.73 9.17
N PHE A 141 -2.88 -2.58 8.27
CA PHE A 141 -2.92 -4.03 8.43
C PHE A 141 -1.91 -4.66 7.47
N GLU A 142 -0.99 -5.46 8.02
CA GLU A 142 0.00 -6.18 7.22
C GLU A 142 0.23 -7.57 7.83
N PRO A 143 -0.26 -8.65 7.18
CA PRO A 143 -0.12 -10.01 7.69
C PRO A 143 1.27 -10.62 7.47
N ASN A 144 2.07 -10.10 6.54
CA ASN A 144 3.40 -10.61 6.28
C ASN A 144 4.36 -10.20 7.41
N SER A 145 4.74 -11.19 8.21
CA SER A 145 5.70 -11.03 9.32
C SER A 145 7.06 -10.45 8.91
N ARG A 146 7.43 -10.49 7.61
CA ARG A 146 8.64 -9.85 7.08
C ARG A 146 8.49 -8.34 6.93
N SER A 147 7.39 -7.88 6.35
CA SER A 147 7.10 -6.45 6.12
C SER A 147 6.63 -5.74 7.38
N PHE A 148 5.91 -6.44 8.27
CA PHE A 148 5.28 -5.85 9.45
C PHE A 148 6.23 -5.06 10.39
N PRO A 149 7.44 -5.54 10.74
CA PRO A 149 8.37 -4.77 11.57
C PRO A 149 8.79 -3.44 10.92
N LEU A 150 8.94 -3.43 9.60
CA LEU A 150 9.29 -2.23 8.85
C LEU A 150 8.10 -1.27 8.79
N LEU A 151 6.89 -1.76 8.52
CA LEU A 151 5.64 -0.98 8.63
C LEU A 151 5.58 -0.27 9.98
N GLN A 152 5.71 -1.03 11.07
CA GLN A 152 5.62 -0.48 12.42
C GLN A 152 6.68 0.62 12.65
N SER A 153 7.89 0.46 12.11
CA SER A 153 8.94 1.47 12.22
C SER A 153 8.63 2.72 11.39
N ASN A 154 8.07 2.56 10.18
CA ASN A 154 7.70 3.65 9.29
C ASN A 154 6.50 4.44 9.82
N LEU A 155 5.50 3.77 10.36
CA LEU A 155 4.33 4.44 10.94
C LEU A 155 4.70 5.36 12.11
N LYS A 156 5.73 5.01 12.90
CA LYS A 156 6.26 5.86 13.98
C LYS A 156 6.91 7.15 13.48
N LEU A 157 7.27 7.24 12.20
CA LEU A 157 7.84 8.44 11.59
C LEU A 157 6.77 9.43 11.12
N LEU A 158 5.50 9.01 11.08
CA LEU A 158 4.40 9.83 10.58
C LEU A 158 3.94 10.85 11.64
N PRO A 159 3.54 12.08 11.21
CA PRO A 159 3.10 13.14 12.12
C PRO A 159 1.62 12.99 12.56
N VAL A 160 1.09 11.77 12.58
CA VAL A 160 -0.32 11.46 12.91
C VAL A 160 -0.39 10.26 13.83
N TYR A 161 -1.53 10.05 14.51
CA TYR A 161 -1.74 8.83 15.29
C TYR A 161 -1.82 7.63 14.36
N SER A 162 -0.86 6.73 14.43
CA SER A 162 -0.73 5.57 13.55
C SER A 162 -0.62 4.28 14.36
N GLU A 163 -1.29 3.23 13.90
CA GLU A 163 -1.29 1.90 14.50
C GLU A 163 -1.03 0.86 13.42
N ALA A 164 -0.04 -0.01 13.62
CA ALA A 164 0.22 -1.16 12.75
C ALA A 164 -0.34 -2.42 13.42
N ARG A 165 -1.11 -3.23 12.67
CA ARG A 165 -1.69 -4.49 13.12
C ARG A 165 -1.19 -5.65 12.27
N ASN A 166 -0.55 -6.65 12.89
CA ASN A 166 -0.03 -7.84 12.21
C ASN A 166 -1.14 -8.88 12.02
N MET A 167 -2.04 -8.59 11.09
CA MET A 167 -3.23 -9.38 10.80
C MET A 167 -3.70 -9.09 9.38
N ALA A 168 -4.37 -10.06 8.76
CA ALA A 168 -5.07 -9.88 7.50
C ALA A 168 -6.49 -9.36 7.74
N VAL A 169 -7.06 -8.75 6.71
CA VAL A 169 -8.45 -8.26 6.71
C VAL A 169 -9.26 -9.05 5.69
N ALA A 170 -10.45 -9.51 6.06
CA ALA A 170 -11.38 -10.23 5.19
C ALA A 170 -12.82 -10.13 5.72
N ASP A 171 -13.72 -10.99 5.24
CA ASP A 171 -15.12 -11.12 5.69
C ASP A 171 -15.32 -12.17 6.80
N PHE A 172 -14.24 -12.67 7.41
CA PHE A 172 -14.28 -13.61 8.53
C PHE A 172 -13.26 -13.26 9.61
N ASN A 173 -13.55 -13.74 10.84
CA ASN A 173 -12.56 -13.77 11.92
C ASN A 173 -12.03 -15.19 12.07
N GLY A 174 -10.74 -15.31 12.37
CA GLY A 174 -10.12 -16.60 12.65
C GLY A 174 -8.66 -16.60 12.28
N MET A 175 -8.20 -17.76 11.81
CA MET A 175 -6.84 -17.96 11.36
C MET A 175 -6.79 -18.17 9.84
N GLY A 176 -5.67 -17.77 9.26
CA GLY A 176 -5.38 -17.93 7.85
C GLY A 176 -3.90 -18.12 7.59
N GLU A 177 -3.59 -18.42 6.34
CA GLU A 177 -2.23 -18.53 5.84
C GLU A 177 -2.08 -17.75 4.54
N LEU A 178 -0.90 -17.16 4.33
CA LEU A 178 -0.55 -16.55 3.07
C LEU A 178 -0.18 -17.66 2.07
N ARG A 179 -0.81 -17.62 0.90
CA ARG A 179 -0.48 -18.47 -0.25
C ARG A 179 -0.01 -17.63 -1.42
N TYR A 180 0.78 -18.26 -2.28
CA TYR A 180 1.40 -17.62 -3.44
C TYR A 180 0.83 -18.21 -4.74
N PRO A 181 0.68 -17.41 -5.80
CA PRO A 181 0.37 -17.93 -7.12
C PRO A 181 1.40 -18.97 -7.58
N PRO A 182 1.02 -20.01 -8.35
CA PRO A 182 1.96 -21.04 -8.83
C PRO A 182 3.17 -20.52 -9.63
N HIS A 183 3.07 -19.32 -10.19
CA HIS A 183 4.10 -18.70 -11.04
C HIS A 183 4.67 -17.41 -10.46
N ASP A 184 4.30 -17.07 -9.23
CA ASP A 184 4.77 -15.86 -8.56
C ASP A 184 4.97 -16.14 -7.08
N SER A 185 6.22 -16.20 -6.65
CA SER A 185 6.59 -16.40 -5.24
C SER A 185 6.97 -15.08 -4.57
N ASP A 186 6.67 -13.95 -5.19
CA ASP A 186 6.89 -12.64 -4.58
C ASP A 186 5.94 -12.46 -3.39
N ASP A 187 6.47 -11.89 -2.31
CA ASP A 187 5.70 -11.57 -1.10
C ASP A 187 4.57 -10.57 -1.40
N HIS A 188 4.73 -9.74 -2.44
CA HIS A 188 3.69 -8.84 -2.92
C HIS A 188 2.53 -9.54 -3.65
N ALA A 189 2.69 -10.80 -4.08
CA ALA A 189 1.63 -11.55 -4.77
C ALA A 189 0.84 -12.46 -3.81
N ALA A 190 1.17 -12.44 -2.52
CA ALA A 190 0.61 -13.35 -1.53
C ALA A 190 -0.82 -12.95 -1.16
N PHE A 191 -1.71 -13.95 -1.05
CA PHE A 191 -3.11 -13.75 -0.70
C PHE A 191 -3.51 -14.61 0.50
N ILE A 192 -4.46 -14.12 1.30
CA ILE A 192 -4.93 -14.82 2.49
C ILE A 192 -5.93 -15.93 2.12
N VAL A 193 -5.80 -17.09 2.75
CA VAL A 193 -6.83 -18.14 2.74
C VAL A 193 -7.16 -18.59 4.17
N PRO A 194 -8.41 -18.98 4.47
CA PRO A 194 -8.75 -19.58 5.76
C PRO A 194 -7.93 -20.85 6.03
N SER A 195 -7.36 -20.95 7.22
CA SER A 195 -6.59 -22.10 7.67
C SER A 195 -6.51 -22.06 9.19
N ASP A 196 -7.16 -23.01 9.88
CA ASP A 196 -7.14 -23.10 11.35
C ASP A 196 -5.72 -23.36 11.89
N GLU A 197 -4.87 -24.00 11.09
CA GLU A 197 -3.45 -24.24 11.37
C GLU A 197 -2.57 -23.06 10.93
N GLY A 198 -3.14 -22.10 10.22
CA GLY A 198 -2.46 -20.91 9.73
C GLY A 198 -2.02 -20.00 10.89
N GLY A 199 -0.85 -19.40 10.76
CA GLY A 199 -0.25 -18.54 11.79
C GLY A 199 -0.72 -17.08 11.77
N ILE A 200 -1.62 -16.70 10.85
CA ILE A 200 -2.00 -15.32 10.60
C ILE A 200 -3.42 -15.09 11.11
N GLN A 201 -3.56 -14.13 12.02
CA GLN A 201 -4.89 -13.70 12.44
C GLN A 201 -5.59 -12.97 11.29
N VAL A 202 -6.85 -13.32 11.05
CA VAL A 202 -7.74 -12.64 10.09
C VAL A 202 -8.88 -12.00 10.86
N VAL A 203 -9.20 -10.75 10.49
CA VAL A 203 -10.27 -9.98 11.13
C VAL A 203 -11.21 -9.35 10.11
N ARG A 204 -12.47 -9.19 10.51
CA ARG A 204 -13.40 -8.27 9.85
C ARG A 204 -13.21 -6.87 10.41
N ILE A 205 -13.28 -5.85 9.55
CA ILE A 205 -13.23 -4.45 9.98
C ILE A 205 -14.41 -4.11 10.90
N ASP A 206 -15.58 -4.69 10.66
CA ASP A 206 -16.79 -4.46 11.44
C ASP A 206 -16.68 -4.89 12.91
N ASP A 207 -15.76 -5.79 13.25
CA ASP A 207 -15.55 -6.24 14.64
C ASP A 207 -14.42 -5.48 15.35
N LEU A 208 -13.83 -4.47 14.70
CA LEU A 208 -12.78 -3.65 15.29
C LEU A 208 -13.34 -2.43 16.00
N ASP A 209 -12.75 -2.09 17.14
CA ASP A 209 -13.03 -0.81 17.81
C ASP A 209 -12.33 0.33 17.05
N LEU A 210 -13.09 0.96 16.15
CA LEU A 210 -12.63 2.08 15.33
C LEU A 210 -13.04 3.43 15.93
N PRO A 211 -12.18 4.46 15.80
CA PRO A 211 -12.52 5.80 16.24
C PRO A 211 -13.75 6.35 15.50
N GLN A 212 -14.67 6.90 16.27
CA GLN A 212 -15.89 7.52 15.77
C GLN A 212 -15.66 8.98 15.35
N GLY A 213 -16.55 9.51 14.50
CA GLY A 213 -16.53 10.92 14.10
C GLY A 213 -15.55 11.27 12.97
N TYR A 214 -14.97 10.25 12.33
CA TYR A 214 -14.09 10.39 11.17
C TYR A 214 -14.82 10.02 9.89
N ARG A 215 -14.42 10.63 8.77
CA ARG A 215 -14.63 10.06 7.44
C ARG A 215 -13.64 8.93 7.22
N ILE A 216 -14.02 7.94 6.43
CA ILE A 216 -13.16 6.79 6.16
C ILE A 216 -12.46 6.98 4.81
N LEU A 217 -11.15 6.82 4.79
CA LEU A 217 -10.40 6.48 3.58
C LEU A 217 -9.91 5.06 3.77
N MET A 218 -10.24 4.15 2.86
CA MET A 218 -9.82 2.75 2.91
C MET A 218 -9.03 2.42 1.65
N LYS A 219 -7.76 2.05 1.79
CA LYS A 219 -7.00 1.38 0.73
C LYS A 219 -7.10 -0.12 0.94
N ILE A 220 -7.33 -0.84 -0.14
CA ILE A 220 -7.41 -2.29 -0.15
C ILE A 220 -6.44 -2.82 -1.20
N ASP A 221 -5.44 -3.56 -0.75
CA ASP A 221 -4.41 -4.18 -1.55
C ASP A 221 -4.10 -5.57 -0.99
N VAL A 222 -5.04 -6.49 -1.14
CA VAL A 222 -4.99 -7.81 -0.49
C VAL A 222 -4.96 -8.94 -1.50
N GLU A 223 -4.45 -8.64 -2.69
CA GLU A 223 -4.21 -9.59 -3.77
C GLU A 223 -5.44 -10.46 -4.10
N GLY A 224 -6.54 -9.86 -4.53
CA GLY A 224 -7.76 -10.56 -4.96
C GLY A 224 -8.79 -10.81 -3.84
N GLY A 225 -8.52 -10.35 -2.62
CA GLY A 225 -9.42 -10.39 -1.48
C GLY A 225 -10.31 -9.14 -1.32
N GLU A 226 -10.32 -8.23 -2.28
CA GLU A 226 -10.87 -6.87 -2.13
C GLU A 226 -12.37 -6.91 -1.81
N LEU A 227 -13.11 -7.83 -2.46
CA LEU A 227 -14.53 -8.02 -2.20
C LEU A 227 -14.80 -8.55 -0.79
N ALA A 228 -13.95 -9.44 -0.28
CA ALA A 228 -14.07 -9.95 1.09
C ALA A 228 -13.81 -8.84 2.12
N VAL A 229 -12.83 -7.97 1.88
CA VAL A 229 -12.55 -6.82 2.77
C VAL A 229 -13.75 -5.88 2.87
N VAL A 230 -14.34 -5.47 1.74
CA VAL A 230 -15.53 -4.58 1.80
C VAL A 230 -16.75 -5.27 2.41
N ASN A 231 -16.92 -6.59 2.19
CA ASN A 231 -17.97 -7.37 2.86
C ASN A 231 -17.78 -7.38 4.38
N GLY A 232 -16.54 -7.53 4.86
CA GLY A 232 -16.20 -7.48 6.29
C GLY A 232 -16.13 -6.08 6.89
N ALA A 233 -16.41 -5.03 6.11
CA ALA A 233 -16.44 -3.63 6.53
C ALA A 233 -17.82 -2.98 6.29
N ARG A 234 -18.86 -3.78 6.04
CA ARG A 234 -20.18 -3.31 5.65
C ARG A 234 -20.76 -2.34 6.68
N ASP A 235 -20.76 -2.73 7.94
CA ASP A 235 -21.42 -1.97 9.01
C ASP A 235 -20.68 -0.66 9.27
N VAL A 236 -19.34 -0.70 9.31
CA VAL A 236 -18.47 0.47 9.45
C VAL A 236 -18.65 1.46 8.30
N LEU A 237 -18.68 0.98 7.05
CA LEU A 237 -18.90 1.83 5.88
C LEU A 237 -20.34 2.38 5.85
N SER A 238 -21.32 1.59 6.32
CA SER A 238 -22.71 2.01 6.41
C SER A 238 -22.95 3.08 7.49
N SER A 239 -22.25 3.01 8.62
CA SER A 239 -22.44 3.92 9.76
C SER A 239 -21.60 5.20 9.68
N CYS A 240 -20.55 5.23 8.85
CA CYS A 240 -19.70 6.42 8.73
C CYS A 240 -20.40 7.58 7.99
N ASP A 241 -19.91 8.80 8.22
CA ASP A 241 -20.41 10.02 7.56
C ASP A 241 -20.21 9.94 6.04
N ARG A 242 -18.96 9.72 5.61
CA ARG A 242 -18.58 9.47 4.22
C ARG A 242 -17.39 8.52 4.16
N PHE A 243 -17.31 7.75 3.08
CA PHE A 243 -16.15 6.93 2.79
C PHE A 243 -15.57 7.20 1.40
N VAL A 244 -14.28 6.93 1.29
CA VAL A 244 -13.57 6.72 0.02
C VAL A 244 -12.92 5.36 0.11
N VAL A 245 -13.23 4.46 -0.82
CA VAL A 245 -12.57 3.16 -0.93
C VAL A 245 -11.74 3.15 -2.20
N VAL A 246 -10.49 2.73 -2.07
CA VAL A 246 -9.54 2.59 -3.17
C VAL A 246 -9.02 1.17 -3.16
N PHE A 247 -9.00 0.54 -4.33
CA PHE A 247 -8.49 -0.82 -4.44
C PHE A 247 -7.83 -1.05 -5.79
N GLU A 248 -6.91 -2.02 -5.82
CA GLU A 248 -6.25 -2.43 -7.05
C GLU A 248 -7.17 -3.36 -7.86
N ALA A 249 -7.35 -3.05 -9.13
CA ALA A 249 -7.88 -3.96 -10.12
C ALA A 249 -6.72 -4.58 -10.89
N HIS A 250 -6.40 -5.85 -10.60
CA HIS A 250 -5.31 -6.57 -11.26
C HIS A 250 -5.81 -7.73 -12.12
N ARG A 251 -5.42 -7.76 -13.40
CA ARG A 251 -5.93 -8.74 -14.36
C ARG A 251 -5.63 -10.20 -13.99
N GLU A 252 -4.46 -10.46 -13.42
CA GLU A 252 -4.10 -11.83 -13.01
C GLU A 252 -4.87 -12.27 -11.75
N GLN A 253 -5.23 -11.34 -10.86
CA GLN A 253 -6.06 -11.66 -9.69
C GLN A 253 -7.46 -12.06 -10.17
N VAL A 254 -8.04 -11.32 -11.13
CA VAL A 254 -9.33 -11.67 -11.76
C VAL A 254 -9.29 -13.06 -12.41
N ARG A 255 -8.21 -13.41 -13.12
CA ARG A 255 -8.07 -14.75 -13.70
C ARG A 255 -8.02 -15.86 -12.64
N ARG A 256 -7.42 -15.57 -11.48
CA ARG A 256 -7.31 -16.53 -10.36
C ARG A 256 -8.62 -16.68 -9.60
N THR A 257 -9.29 -15.58 -9.29
CA THR A 257 -10.48 -15.55 -8.42
C THR A 257 -11.79 -15.69 -9.18
N GLY A 258 -11.81 -15.31 -10.46
CA GLY A 258 -13.03 -15.17 -11.25
C GLY A 258 -13.91 -13.99 -10.84
N ILE A 259 -13.42 -13.12 -9.94
CA ILE A 259 -14.17 -11.98 -9.42
C ILE A 259 -13.84 -10.74 -10.27
N ASP A 260 -14.85 -10.16 -10.91
CA ASP A 260 -14.69 -8.87 -11.60
C ASP A 260 -14.54 -7.74 -10.57
N PRO A 261 -13.58 -6.80 -10.74
CA PRO A 261 -13.38 -5.66 -9.85
C PRO A 261 -14.64 -4.80 -9.62
N LEU A 262 -15.56 -4.75 -10.59
CA LEU A 262 -16.84 -4.05 -10.46
C LEU A 262 -17.73 -4.65 -9.39
N LYS A 263 -17.51 -5.89 -8.93
CA LYS A 263 -18.26 -6.45 -7.79
C LYS A 263 -18.01 -5.67 -6.49
N VAL A 264 -16.80 -5.13 -6.30
CA VAL A 264 -16.49 -4.25 -5.17
C VAL A 264 -17.28 -2.95 -5.30
N VAL A 265 -17.29 -2.35 -6.50
CA VAL A 265 -18.05 -1.13 -6.80
C VAL A 265 -19.54 -1.33 -6.54
N SER A 266 -20.14 -2.38 -7.14
CA SER A 266 -21.56 -2.71 -6.97
C SER A 266 -21.91 -2.94 -5.50
N PHE A 267 -21.02 -3.59 -4.73
CA PHE A 267 -21.23 -3.78 -3.29
C PHE A 267 -21.29 -2.43 -2.56
N LEU A 268 -20.33 -1.53 -2.79
CA LEU A 268 -20.29 -0.22 -2.15
C LEU A 268 -21.50 0.64 -2.51
N GLU A 269 -21.99 0.53 -3.75
CA GLU A 269 -23.22 1.18 -4.21
C GLU A 269 -24.49 0.64 -3.52
N THR A 270 -24.46 -0.60 -2.99
CA THR A 270 -25.56 -1.10 -2.13
C THR A 270 -25.62 -0.41 -0.76
N ILE A 271 -24.52 0.18 -0.31
CA ILE A 271 -24.46 0.89 0.97
C ILE A 271 -25.04 2.30 0.81
N ARG A 272 -24.65 3.02 -0.24
CA ARG A 272 -25.11 4.38 -0.56
C ARG A 272 -24.68 4.79 -1.98
N PRO A 273 -25.29 5.83 -2.56
CA PRO A 273 -24.85 6.37 -3.84
C PRO A 273 -23.36 6.71 -3.84
N CYS A 274 -22.67 6.35 -4.93
CA CYS A 274 -21.24 6.50 -5.08
C CYS A 274 -20.88 7.04 -6.46
N SER A 275 -19.77 7.78 -6.51
CA SER A 275 -19.06 8.10 -7.75
C SER A 275 -17.79 7.25 -7.83
N ARG A 276 -17.43 6.82 -9.05
CA ARG A 276 -16.35 5.85 -9.28
C ARG A 276 -15.41 6.33 -10.38
N PHE A 277 -14.11 6.13 -10.19
CA PHE A 277 -13.06 6.65 -11.08
C PHE A 277 -11.92 5.65 -11.17
N VAL A 278 -11.27 5.59 -12.33
CA VAL A 278 -9.96 4.96 -12.47
C VAL A 278 -8.90 6.05 -12.27
N ALA A 279 -8.00 5.88 -11.30
CA ALA A 279 -7.03 6.91 -10.95
C ALA A 279 -6.10 7.28 -12.12
N GLU A 280 -5.73 6.29 -12.94
CA GLU A 280 -4.87 6.45 -14.09
C GLU A 280 -5.56 7.13 -15.29
N ASP A 281 -6.90 7.12 -15.32
CA ASP A 281 -7.72 7.67 -16.41
C ASP A 281 -9.06 8.22 -15.84
N PRO A 282 -9.02 9.31 -15.07
CA PRO A 282 -10.17 9.76 -14.26
C PRO A 282 -11.31 10.35 -15.10
N ASP A 283 -11.05 10.72 -16.35
CA ASP A 283 -12.05 11.28 -17.26
C ASP A 283 -12.85 10.17 -17.97
N ARG A 284 -12.38 8.92 -17.90
CA ARG A 284 -13.03 7.78 -18.54
C ARG A 284 -14.06 7.14 -17.63
N GLU A 285 -15.31 7.13 -18.10
CA GLU A 285 -16.40 6.50 -17.38
C GLU A 285 -16.27 4.97 -17.31
N ILE A 286 -16.68 4.42 -16.16
CA ILE A 286 -16.78 2.99 -15.92
C ILE A 286 -18.22 2.55 -16.18
N ASP A 287 -18.42 1.78 -17.25
CA ASP A 287 -19.69 1.11 -17.55
C ASP A 287 -19.88 -0.08 -16.57
N PRO A 288 -20.92 -0.07 -15.72
CA PRO A 288 -21.13 -1.12 -14.73
C PRO A 288 -21.65 -2.43 -15.33
N GLU A 289 -22.17 -2.39 -16.56
CA GLU A 289 -22.76 -3.56 -17.24
C GLU A 289 -21.73 -4.35 -18.05
N ARG A 290 -20.47 -3.89 -18.10
CA ARG A 290 -19.39 -4.50 -18.87
C ARG A 290 -18.21 -4.89 -17.98
N PRO A 291 -17.63 -6.09 -18.14
CA PRO A 291 -16.47 -6.50 -17.35
C PRO A 291 -15.33 -5.47 -17.37
N PHE A 292 -14.71 -5.20 -16.21
CA PHE A 292 -13.75 -4.11 -16.07
C PHE A 292 -12.62 -4.17 -17.10
N PHE A 293 -12.03 -5.35 -17.28
CA PHE A 293 -10.87 -5.53 -18.17
C PHE A 293 -11.21 -5.61 -19.67
N GLU A 294 -12.51 -5.60 -20.04
CA GLU A 294 -12.93 -5.40 -21.43
C GLU A 294 -12.98 -3.93 -21.82
N GLN A 295 -13.20 -3.04 -20.85
CA GLN A 295 -13.16 -1.59 -21.05
C GLN A 295 -11.76 -1.03 -20.75
N PHE A 296 -11.07 -1.50 -19.72
CA PHE A 296 -9.71 -1.05 -19.36
C PHE A 296 -8.69 -2.17 -19.66
N PRO A 297 -8.04 -2.17 -20.84
CA PRO A 297 -7.27 -3.33 -21.30
C PRO A 297 -5.87 -3.48 -20.68
N GLY A 298 -5.45 -2.55 -19.82
CA GLY A 298 -4.18 -2.60 -19.09
C GLY A 298 -4.10 -3.77 -18.10
N ARG A 299 -2.94 -3.87 -17.42
CA ARG A 299 -2.69 -4.96 -16.47
C ARG A 299 -3.25 -4.65 -15.08
N VAL A 300 -3.03 -3.41 -14.62
CA VAL A 300 -3.30 -2.94 -13.26
C VAL A 300 -3.88 -1.54 -13.32
N TYR A 301 -4.89 -1.28 -12.51
CA TYR A 301 -5.52 0.04 -12.33
C TYR A 301 -5.93 0.24 -10.88
N ASN A 302 -5.98 1.49 -10.42
CA ASN A 302 -6.54 1.82 -9.11
C ASN A 302 -7.96 2.36 -9.28
N ILE A 303 -8.95 1.65 -8.76
CA ILE A 303 -10.34 2.10 -8.76
C ILE A 303 -10.61 2.85 -7.45
N CYS A 304 -11.15 4.06 -7.57
CA CYS A 304 -11.54 4.91 -6.45
C CYS A 304 -13.06 5.07 -6.43
N VAL A 305 -13.69 4.76 -5.30
CA VAL A 305 -15.13 4.89 -5.07
C VAL A 305 -15.36 5.88 -3.94
N PHE A 306 -16.06 6.96 -4.22
CA PHE A 306 -16.38 8.04 -3.28
C PHE A 306 -17.86 8.00 -2.97
N SER A 307 -18.23 7.92 -1.69
CA SER A 307 -19.62 8.04 -1.31
C SER A 307 -20.13 9.48 -1.40
N GLU A 308 -21.41 9.63 -1.73
CA GLU A 308 -22.13 10.90 -1.57
C GLU A 308 -22.33 11.31 -0.11
#